data_AF-A0A2N0RK46-F1
#
_entry.id   AF-A0A2N0RK46-F1
#
_cell.length_a   1.000
_cell.length_b   1.000
_cell.length_c   1.000
_cell.angle_alpha   90.00
_cell.angle_beta   90.00
_cell.angle_gamma   90.00
#
_symmetry.space_group_name_H-M   'P 1'
#
loop_
_entity.id
_entity.type
_entity.pdbx_description
1 polymer ?
#
loop_
_entity_poly.entity_id
_entity_poly.type
_entity_poly.pdbx_seq_one_letter_code
_entity_poly.pdbx_strand_id
1 'polypeptide(L)'
;MSNIRYESVFDAVQKLNVIDFNNELNESDISSDMDKRFEFQKQMIYDDETLTEDEKSKAINMISNSHDYNKVMYQLGKKRFCEYCQNECFATQYCEYCIQNYLKEKFSDWTSGNNEIDDLIKVCQTVSLHPDMIIEWVPFNSLQNIEFLAQGGFSKVYTADWIDGDYFEWDSKSQQLKRYGTIEKVQVVLKNLGNLENANKSWFDEAKVHLVMSNKYTYLLRCLGLTQDPSNGDYMLIMRRFDTSLRKYLQSNHDQLKWKERIEIASSIITSLFHIHIEGLIHKDLHSGNILYKKFANNWVISDFGFCGPIDEPLGSVYGNLPYMAPESFTGKGYSLASDVYSIAMLMWEISSGLQPFANYENNFNLAVKIIKGMRPDIVSGTPLKYKELMEKCWDADPSKRPDISVVLLEMNEIEKCYHQNISLELFQSETNTSNLITSSETKKSEVYQFGNLSIEPKNATEEEQKVPQSESADFLQLYDDF
;
A
#
# COMPACT_ATOMS: atom_id res chain seq x y z
N MET A 1 -32.94 -13.56 14.75
CA MET A 1 -31.78 -13.01 14.04
C MET A 1 -30.81 -14.16 13.88
N SER A 2 -30.45 -14.52 12.66
CA SER A 2 -29.41 -15.51 12.46
C SER A 2 -28.10 -14.97 13.02
N ASN A 3 -27.37 -15.84 13.70
CA ASN A 3 -26.08 -15.51 14.29
C ASN A 3 -25.01 -15.72 13.21
N ILE A 4 -24.86 -14.74 12.31
CA ILE A 4 -23.87 -14.79 11.22
C ILE A 4 -22.46 -14.75 11.85
N ARG A 5 -21.63 -15.77 11.56
CA ARG A 5 -20.21 -15.75 11.95
C ARG A 5 -19.43 -15.01 10.88
N TYR A 6 -19.18 -13.72 11.11
CA TYR A 6 -18.44 -12.89 10.16
C TYR A 6 -17.06 -13.47 9.84
N GLU A 7 -16.33 -14.00 10.83
CA GLU A 7 -15.03 -14.65 10.59
C GLU A 7 -15.12 -15.75 9.53
N SER A 8 -16.13 -16.63 9.61
CA SER A 8 -16.33 -17.71 8.62
C SER A 8 -16.66 -17.16 7.22
N VAL A 9 -17.46 -16.08 7.15
CA VAL A 9 -17.78 -15.39 5.90
C VAL A 9 -16.51 -14.80 5.27
N PHE A 10 -15.72 -14.07 6.05
CA PHE A 10 -14.47 -13.47 5.57
C PHE A 10 -13.45 -14.54 5.16
N ASP A 11 -13.29 -15.60 5.94
CA ASP A 11 -12.40 -16.72 5.60
C ASP A 11 -12.79 -17.37 4.27
N ALA A 12 -14.09 -17.58 4.03
CA ALA A 12 -14.58 -18.13 2.77
C ALA A 12 -14.27 -17.19 1.59
N VAL A 13 -14.54 -15.89 1.73
CA VAL A 13 -14.23 -14.89 0.69
C VAL A 13 -12.73 -14.81 0.42
N GLN A 14 -11.89 -14.84 1.46
CA GLN A 14 -10.43 -14.78 1.29
C GLN A 14 -9.86 -16.02 0.58
N LYS A 15 -10.43 -17.21 0.81
CA LYS A 15 -10.05 -18.42 0.07
C LYS A 15 -10.29 -18.28 -1.44
N LEU A 16 -11.30 -17.50 -1.86
CA LEU A 16 -11.60 -17.31 -3.28
C LEU A 16 -10.53 -16.45 -3.98
N ASN A 17 -10.06 -15.38 -3.32
CA ASN A 17 -8.99 -14.52 -3.84
C ASN A 17 -7.70 -15.31 -4.10
N VAL A 18 -7.45 -16.36 -3.30
CA VAL A 18 -6.32 -17.28 -3.45
C VAL A 18 -6.52 -18.26 -4.62
N ILE A 19 -7.75 -18.70 -4.86
CA ILE A 19 -8.08 -19.68 -5.92
C ILE A 19 -8.10 -19.04 -7.30
N ASP A 20 -8.38 -17.74 -7.39
CA ASP A 20 -8.40 -16.96 -8.62
C ASP A 20 -7.10 -16.99 -9.43
N PHE A 21 -5.96 -17.23 -8.78
CA PHE A 21 -4.68 -17.35 -9.45
C PHE A 21 -4.55 -18.66 -10.26
N ASN A 22 -5.39 -19.67 -10.01
CA ASN A 22 -5.19 -21.02 -10.53
C ASN A 22 -5.84 -21.32 -11.90
N ASN A 23 -6.70 -20.45 -12.43
CA ASN A 23 -7.40 -20.69 -13.69
C ASN A 23 -6.71 -19.95 -14.85
N GLU A 24 -6.36 -20.69 -15.90
CA GLU A 24 -5.71 -20.19 -17.12
C GLU A 24 -6.52 -19.04 -17.76
N LEU A 25 -5.95 -17.84 -17.77
CA LEU A 25 -6.44 -16.71 -18.53
C LEU A 25 -6.08 -16.91 -20.01
N ASN A 26 -7.07 -17.16 -20.86
CA ASN A 26 -6.92 -16.97 -22.31
C ASN A 26 -7.15 -15.49 -22.64
N GLU A 27 -6.15 -14.83 -23.23
CA GLU A 27 -6.08 -13.38 -23.50
C GLU A 27 -7.18 -12.79 -24.42
N SER A 28 -8.19 -13.55 -24.85
CA SER A 28 -9.10 -13.10 -25.92
C SER A 28 -10.33 -12.31 -25.47
N ASP A 29 -10.70 -12.26 -24.18
CA ASP A 29 -11.73 -11.33 -23.67
C ASP A 29 -11.66 -11.17 -22.12
N ILE A 30 -10.92 -10.16 -21.64
CA ILE A 30 -10.74 -9.83 -20.21
C ILE A 30 -12.09 -9.59 -19.50
N SER A 31 -13.08 -9.03 -20.21
CA SER A 31 -14.41 -8.79 -19.65
C SER A 31 -15.20 -10.08 -19.48
N SER A 32 -15.17 -10.97 -20.48
CA SER A 32 -15.82 -12.28 -20.40
C SER A 32 -15.21 -13.14 -19.29
N ASP A 33 -13.92 -12.99 -19.06
CA ASP A 33 -13.19 -13.74 -18.04
C ASP A 33 -13.54 -13.28 -16.60
N MET A 34 -13.67 -11.97 -16.36
CA MET A 34 -14.07 -11.44 -15.06
C MET A 34 -15.47 -11.92 -14.62
N ASP A 35 -16.46 -11.89 -15.53
CA ASP A 35 -17.82 -12.35 -15.22
C ASP A 35 -17.85 -13.87 -14.95
N LYS A 36 -17.12 -14.67 -15.75
CA LYS A 36 -17.00 -16.12 -15.53
C LYS A 36 -16.37 -16.45 -14.17
N ARG A 37 -15.31 -15.73 -13.82
CA ARG A 37 -14.63 -15.85 -12.53
C ARG A 37 -15.58 -15.54 -11.38
N PHE A 38 -16.35 -14.47 -11.48
CA PHE A 38 -17.36 -14.12 -10.48
C PHE A 38 -18.44 -15.20 -10.33
N GLU A 39 -18.93 -15.78 -11.43
CA GLU A 39 -19.88 -16.91 -11.37
C GLU A 39 -19.27 -18.14 -10.70
N PHE A 40 -18.01 -18.46 -11.00
CA PHE A 40 -17.29 -19.56 -10.38
C PHE A 40 -17.14 -19.35 -8.86
N GLN A 41 -16.72 -18.15 -8.44
CA GLN A 41 -16.61 -17.79 -7.02
C GLN A 41 -17.96 -17.92 -6.28
N LYS A 42 -19.07 -17.48 -6.90
CA LYS A 42 -20.40 -17.67 -6.31
C LYS A 42 -20.73 -19.16 -6.13
N GLN A 43 -20.45 -19.98 -7.13
CA GLN A 43 -20.69 -21.43 -7.04
C GLN A 43 -19.90 -22.05 -5.88
N MET A 44 -18.62 -21.67 -5.73
CA MET A 44 -17.81 -22.13 -4.60
C MET A 44 -18.40 -21.77 -3.23
N ILE A 45 -18.98 -20.57 -3.08
CA ILE A 45 -19.66 -20.18 -1.83
C ILE A 45 -20.94 -21.01 -1.63
N TYR A 46 -21.73 -21.23 -2.69
CA TYR A 46 -22.94 -22.06 -2.58
C TYR A 46 -22.63 -23.50 -2.17
N ASP A 47 -21.53 -24.05 -2.68
CA ASP A 47 -21.05 -25.40 -2.39
C ASP A 47 -20.31 -25.52 -1.05
N ASP A 48 -20.01 -24.41 -0.37
CA ASP A 48 -19.35 -24.44 0.94
C ASP A 48 -20.34 -24.88 2.04
N GLU A 49 -20.28 -26.16 2.39
CA GLU A 49 -21.09 -26.78 3.44
C GLU A 49 -20.79 -26.24 4.86
N THR A 50 -19.70 -25.49 5.05
CA THR A 50 -19.33 -24.90 6.35
C THR A 50 -20.07 -23.59 6.65
N LEU A 51 -20.72 -23.01 5.65
CA LEU A 51 -21.50 -21.79 5.75
C LEU A 51 -23.00 -22.08 5.82
N THR A 52 -23.70 -21.35 6.68
CA THR A 52 -25.17 -21.25 6.67
C THR A 52 -25.66 -20.44 5.47
N GLU A 53 -26.93 -20.55 5.09
CA GLU A 53 -27.50 -19.80 3.96
C GLU A 53 -27.40 -18.27 4.14
N ASP A 54 -27.51 -17.77 5.38
CA ASP A 54 -27.33 -16.35 5.68
C ASP A 54 -25.85 -15.91 5.56
N GLU A 55 -24.92 -16.78 5.96
CA GLU A 55 -23.48 -16.56 5.78
C GLU A 55 -23.09 -16.59 4.29
N LYS A 56 -23.63 -17.53 3.51
CA LYS A 56 -23.45 -17.59 2.05
C LYS A 56 -23.98 -16.34 1.37
N SER A 57 -25.19 -15.91 1.74
CA SER A 57 -25.79 -14.68 1.23
C SER A 57 -24.91 -13.46 1.51
N LYS A 58 -24.31 -13.39 2.72
CA LYS A 58 -23.39 -12.31 3.09
C LYS A 58 -22.08 -12.37 2.30
N ALA A 59 -21.50 -13.56 2.14
CA ALA A 59 -20.29 -13.77 1.35
C ALA A 59 -20.50 -13.38 -0.12
N ILE A 60 -21.62 -13.79 -0.71
CA ILE A 60 -22.00 -13.44 -2.09
C ILE A 60 -22.17 -11.93 -2.23
N ASN A 61 -22.82 -11.26 -1.28
CA ASN A 61 -22.94 -9.81 -1.29
C ASN A 61 -21.57 -9.11 -1.29
N MET A 62 -20.61 -9.62 -0.52
CA MET A 62 -19.25 -9.07 -0.48
C MET A 62 -18.50 -9.25 -1.80
N ILE A 63 -18.48 -10.46 -2.38
CA ILE A 63 -17.81 -10.67 -3.67
C ILE A 63 -18.50 -9.94 -4.81
N SER A 64 -19.82 -9.76 -4.74
CA SER A 64 -20.60 -8.99 -5.71
C SER A 64 -20.23 -7.50 -5.64
N ASN A 65 -20.04 -6.93 -4.44
CA ASN A 65 -19.61 -5.54 -4.28
C ASN A 65 -18.22 -5.34 -4.89
N SER A 66 -17.27 -6.25 -4.61
CA SER A 66 -15.93 -6.21 -5.20
C SER A 66 -15.96 -6.35 -6.73
N HIS A 67 -16.81 -7.23 -7.26
CA HIS A 67 -16.99 -7.42 -8.69
C HIS A 67 -17.58 -6.16 -9.35
N ASP A 68 -18.63 -5.58 -8.78
CA ASP A 68 -19.23 -4.33 -9.25
C ASP A 68 -18.23 -3.16 -9.21
N TYR A 69 -17.45 -3.04 -8.14
CA TYR A 69 -16.36 -2.06 -8.05
C TYR A 69 -15.34 -2.23 -9.20
N ASN A 70 -14.89 -3.44 -9.46
CA ASN A 70 -13.95 -3.71 -10.56
C ASN A 70 -14.55 -3.38 -11.93
N LYS A 71 -15.82 -3.72 -12.16
CA LYS A 71 -16.53 -3.34 -13.41
C LYS A 71 -16.58 -1.83 -13.60
N VAL A 72 -16.92 -1.08 -12.55
CA VAL A 72 -16.97 0.39 -12.59
C VAL A 72 -15.58 0.98 -12.80
N MET A 73 -14.58 0.51 -12.05
CA MET A 73 -13.21 1.04 -12.10
C MET A 73 -12.57 0.80 -13.47
N TYR A 74 -12.64 -0.42 -13.99
CA TYR A 74 -12.04 -0.76 -15.28
C TYR A 74 -12.95 -0.50 -16.49
N GLN A 75 -14.19 -0.06 -16.25
CA GLN A 75 -15.22 0.14 -17.27
C GLN A 75 -15.44 -1.14 -18.12
N LEU A 76 -15.43 -2.29 -17.44
CA LEU A 76 -15.57 -3.62 -18.05
C LEU A 76 -16.94 -4.23 -17.73
N GLY A 77 -17.39 -5.12 -18.59
CA GLY A 77 -18.64 -5.86 -18.41
C GLY A 77 -19.87 -5.18 -19.00
N LYS A 78 -21.00 -5.87 -18.86
CA LYS A 78 -22.29 -5.41 -19.39
C LYS A 78 -22.83 -4.25 -18.55
N LYS A 79 -23.17 -3.15 -19.23
CA LYS A 79 -23.92 -2.02 -18.66
C LYS A 79 -25.40 -2.35 -18.50
N ARG A 80 -26.05 -1.67 -17.56
CA ARG A 80 -27.51 -1.67 -17.38
C ARG A 80 -28.03 -0.23 -17.25
N PHE A 81 -29.29 -0.02 -17.60
CA PHE A 81 -29.96 1.24 -17.30
C PHE A 81 -30.35 1.29 -15.83
N CYS A 82 -29.99 2.38 -15.15
CA CYS A 82 -30.45 2.65 -13.80
C CYS A 82 -31.92 3.09 -13.83
N GLU A 83 -32.78 2.44 -13.04
CA GLU A 83 -34.21 2.76 -12.98
C GLU A 83 -34.50 4.16 -12.42
N TYR A 84 -33.57 4.74 -11.65
CA TYR A 84 -33.74 6.04 -11.01
C TYR A 84 -33.19 7.20 -11.87
N CYS A 85 -31.93 7.13 -12.28
CA CYS A 85 -31.28 8.23 -13.02
C CYS A 85 -31.27 8.03 -14.54
N GLN A 86 -31.71 6.87 -15.03
CA GLN A 86 -31.76 6.52 -16.47
C GLN A 86 -30.40 6.50 -17.19
N ASN A 87 -29.29 6.63 -16.46
CA ASN A 87 -27.94 6.46 -17.00
C ASN A 87 -27.56 4.99 -17.15
N GLU A 88 -26.73 4.69 -18.14
CA GLU A 88 -26.09 3.38 -18.26
C GLU A 88 -24.95 3.26 -17.23
N CYS A 89 -25.09 2.31 -16.30
CA CYS A 89 -24.15 2.06 -15.20
C CYS A 89 -23.58 0.64 -15.25
N PHE A 90 -22.38 0.47 -14.69
CA PHE A 90 -21.70 -0.82 -14.67
C PHE A 90 -22.07 -1.68 -13.45
N ALA A 91 -22.21 -1.05 -12.28
CA ALA A 91 -22.52 -1.76 -11.04
C ALA A 91 -23.94 -2.33 -11.05
N THR A 92 -24.11 -3.53 -10.51
CA THR A 92 -25.38 -4.26 -10.41
C THR A 92 -26.14 -3.87 -9.14
N GLN A 93 -25.44 -3.76 -8.00
CA GLN A 93 -26.01 -3.55 -6.68
C GLN A 93 -26.28 -2.08 -6.35
N TYR A 94 -25.54 -1.17 -6.98
CA TYR A 94 -25.70 0.28 -6.82
C TYR A 94 -25.56 0.98 -8.17
N CYS A 95 -25.78 2.29 -8.20
CA CYS A 95 -25.52 3.13 -9.37
C CYS A 95 -24.53 4.23 -9.02
N GLU A 96 -23.35 4.19 -9.63
CA GLU A 96 -22.27 5.16 -9.44
C GLU A 96 -22.73 6.60 -9.70
N TYR A 97 -23.60 6.82 -10.68
CA TYR A 97 -24.15 8.15 -10.97
C TYR A 97 -25.17 8.63 -9.94
N CYS A 98 -26.01 7.73 -9.38
CA CYS A 98 -26.95 8.11 -8.32
C CYS A 98 -26.19 8.55 -7.07
N ILE A 99 -25.11 7.83 -6.70
CA ILE A 99 -24.23 8.20 -5.59
C ILE A 99 -23.61 9.58 -5.83
N GLN A 100 -23.02 9.81 -7.02
CA GLN A 100 -22.41 11.10 -7.36
C GLN A 100 -23.42 12.25 -7.35
N ASN A 101 -24.64 12.03 -7.86
CA ASN A 101 -25.69 13.04 -7.83
C ASN A 101 -26.16 13.35 -6.41
N TYR A 102 -26.34 12.31 -5.59
CA TYR A 102 -26.65 12.46 -4.16
C TYR A 102 -25.59 13.32 -3.46
N LEU A 103 -24.30 13.04 -3.67
CA LEU A 103 -23.22 13.82 -3.07
C LEU A 103 -23.22 15.28 -3.54
N LYS A 104 -23.43 15.53 -4.85
CA LYS A 104 -23.51 16.88 -5.42
C LYS A 104 -24.64 17.72 -4.80
N GLU A 105 -25.80 17.11 -4.54
CA GLU A 105 -26.92 17.77 -3.86
C GLU A 105 -26.57 18.16 -2.42
N LYS A 106 -25.60 17.49 -1.80
CA LYS A 106 -25.11 17.74 -0.44
C LYS A 106 -23.97 18.75 -0.34
N PHE A 107 -23.47 19.28 -1.45
CA PHE A 107 -22.33 20.23 -1.43
C PHE A 107 -22.59 21.52 -0.67
N SER A 108 -23.86 21.92 -0.49
CA SER A 108 -24.24 23.08 0.34
C SER A 108 -24.44 22.75 1.82
N ASP A 109 -24.48 21.47 2.19
CA ASP A 109 -24.83 21.02 3.55
C ASP A 109 -23.61 21.02 4.48
N TRP A 110 -22.38 21.11 3.94
CA TRP A 110 -21.14 21.13 4.70
C TRP A 110 -20.11 22.08 4.09
N THR A 111 -19.19 22.56 4.91
CA THR A 111 -18.00 23.31 4.50
C THR A 111 -16.91 23.15 5.57
N SER A 112 -15.64 23.13 5.15
CA SER A 112 -14.48 23.25 6.04
C SER A 112 -14.17 24.69 6.43
N GLY A 113 -14.81 25.67 5.79
CA GLY A 113 -14.43 27.08 5.87
C GLY A 113 -13.21 27.43 5.00
N ASN A 114 -12.61 26.46 4.30
CA ASN A 114 -11.51 26.64 3.35
C ASN A 114 -11.92 26.16 1.95
N ASN A 115 -11.94 27.09 0.99
CA ASN A 115 -12.37 26.78 -0.38
C ASN A 115 -11.49 25.73 -1.08
N GLU A 116 -10.18 25.72 -0.84
CA GLU A 116 -9.27 24.75 -1.49
C GLU A 116 -9.54 23.32 -1.01
N ILE A 117 -9.81 23.14 0.29
CA ILE A 117 -10.19 21.85 0.87
C ILE A 117 -11.58 21.44 0.39
N ASP A 118 -12.54 22.36 0.41
CA ASP A 118 -13.90 22.09 -0.04
C ASP A 118 -13.92 21.67 -1.51
N ASP A 119 -13.16 22.36 -2.36
CA ASP A 119 -13.04 22.04 -3.78
C ASP A 119 -12.36 20.68 -4.00
N LEU A 120 -11.29 20.37 -3.27
CA LEU A 120 -10.64 19.06 -3.33
C LEU A 120 -11.60 17.91 -2.97
N ILE A 121 -12.32 18.03 -1.84
CA ILE A 121 -13.26 17.01 -1.40
C ILE A 121 -14.43 16.87 -2.38
N LYS A 122 -14.97 17.99 -2.88
CA LYS A 122 -16.02 17.97 -3.92
C LYS A 122 -15.53 17.27 -5.19
N VAL A 123 -14.32 17.54 -5.64
CA VAL A 123 -13.71 16.85 -6.80
C VAL A 123 -13.67 15.34 -6.55
N CYS A 124 -13.17 14.88 -5.39
CA CYS A 124 -13.19 13.46 -5.04
C CYS A 124 -14.62 12.88 -5.09
N GLN A 125 -15.59 13.56 -4.45
CA GLN A 125 -16.99 13.13 -4.41
C GLN A 125 -17.66 13.08 -5.79
N THR A 126 -17.29 13.96 -6.72
CA THR A 126 -17.85 13.94 -8.09
C THR A 126 -17.42 12.73 -8.92
N VAL A 127 -16.30 12.10 -8.55
CA VAL A 127 -15.75 10.94 -9.27
C VAL A 127 -15.73 9.67 -8.41
N SER A 128 -16.33 9.70 -7.22
CA SER A 128 -16.42 8.52 -6.35
C SER A 128 -17.17 7.39 -7.06
N LEU A 129 -16.58 6.19 -7.01
CA LEU A 129 -17.08 5.02 -7.73
C LEU A 129 -17.85 4.05 -6.84
N HIS A 130 -17.67 4.11 -5.52
CA HIS A 130 -18.24 3.16 -4.56
C HIS A 130 -18.53 3.86 -3.22
N PRO A 131 -19.56 3.44 -2.44
CA PRO A 131 -19.87 4.02 -1.14
C PRO A 131 -18.67 4.08 -0.17
N ASP A 132 -17.95 2.96 -0.01
CA ASP A 132 -16.75 2.87 0.85
C ASP A 132 -15.58 3.77 0.40
N MET A 133 -15.66 4.37 -0.80
CA MET A 133 -14.59 5.16 -1.41
C MET A 133 -14.81 6.68 -1.28
N ILE A 134 -15.95 7.10 -0.75
CA ILE A 134 -16.31 8.51 -0.59
C ILE A 134 -15.37 9.19 0.41
N ILE A 135 -14.85 10.35 0.02
CA ILE A 135 -14.02 11.23 0.87
C ILE A 135 -14.92 12.28 1.50
N GLU A 136 -14.70 12.58 2.79
CA GLU A 136 -15.56 13.49 3.54
C GLU A 136 -14.78 14.61 4.24
N TRP A 137 -15.44 15.75 4.42
CA TRP A 137 -15.10 16.66 5.50
C TRP A 137 -15.83 16.20 6.74
N VAL A 138 -15.09 15.88 7.80
CA VAL A 138 -15.65 15.35 9.04
C VAL A 138 -15.57 16.41 10.13
N PRO A 139 -16.73 16.88 10.66
CA PRO A 139 -16.75 17.75 11.82
C PRO A 139 -15.98 17.14 12.99
N PHE A 140 -15.06 17.90 13.59
CA PHE A 140 -14.20 17.38 14.66
C PHE A 140 -14.98 16.86 15.87
N ASN A 141 -16.16 17.41 16.14
CA ASN A 141 -17.05 16.96 17.22
C ASN A 141 -17.70 15.58 16.98
N SER A 142 -17.63 15.04 15.75
CA SER A 142 -18.00 13.65 15.45
C SER A 142 -16.91 12.64 15.87
N LEU A 143 -15.74 13.12 16.30
CA LEU A 143 -14.62 12.30 16.77
C LEU A 143 -14.56 12.31 18.30
N GLN A 144 -14.52 11.12 18.91
CA GLN A 144 -14.48 10.92 20.36
C GLN A 144 -13.24 10.12 20.76
N ASN A 145 -12.90 10.13 22.05
CA ASN A 145 -11.81 9.31 22.62
C ASN A 145 -10.49 9.50 21.86
N ILE A 146 -10.14 10.76 21.58
CA ILE A 146 -8.93 11.10 20.85
C ILE A 146 -7.71 10.87 21.75
N GLU A 147 -6.86 9.92 21.38
CA GLU A 147 -5.69 9.52 22.17
C GLU A 147 -4.42 9.58 21.32
N PHE A 148 -3.32 10.06 21.90
CA PHE A 148 -2.03 10.07 21.21
C PHE A 148 -1.53 8.64 20.97
N LEU A 149 -1.19 8.32 19.73
CA LEU A 149 -0.69 7.01 19.32
C LEU A 149 0.82 7.00 19.16
N ALA A 150 1.35 7.95 18.38
CA ALA A 150 2.77 8.01 18.05
C ALA A 150 3.16 9.38 17.48
N GLN A 151 4.46 9.65 17.47
CA GLN A 151 5.05 10.78 16.75
C GLN A 151 6.08 10.24 15.74
N GLY A 152 5.84 10.54 14.46
CA GLY A 152 6.77 10.26 13.37
C GLY A 152 7.79 11.39 13.19
N GLY A 153 8.49 11.41 12.05
CA GLY A 153 9.47 12.45 11.73
C GLY A 153 8.85 13.85 11.65
N PHE A 154 7.67 13.97 11.03
CA PHE A 154 7.02 15.27 10.77
C PHE A 154 5.58 15.39 11.29
N SER A 155 4.96 14.30 11.74
CA SER A 155 3.55 14.29 12.11
C SER A 155 3.30 13.59 13.44
N LYS A 156 2.34 14.11 14.21
CA LYS A 156 1.75 13.40 15.34
C LYS A 156 0.55 12.59 14.86
N VAL A 157 0.38 11.41 15.42
CA VAL A 157 -0.68 10.46 15.06
C VAL A 157 -1.50 10.15 16.29
N TYR A 158 -2.82 10.13 16.14
CA TYR A 158 -3.79 9.89 17.20
C TYR A 158 -4.77 8.78 16.78
N THR A 159 -5.41 8.12 17.73
CA THR A 159 -6.58 7.29 17.50
C THR A 159 -7.84 8.03 17.89
N ALA A 160 -8.97 7.71 17.26
CA ALA A 160 -10.27 8.25 17.65
C ALA A 160 -11.40 7.27 17.29
N ASP A 161 -12.54 7.43 17.95
CA ASP A 161 -13.81 6.82 17.57
C ASP A 161 -14.62 7.81 16.74
N TRP A 162 -14.95 7.45 15.50
CA TRP A 162 -15.86 8.22 14.66
C TRP A 162 -17.29 7.71 14.83
N ILE A 163 -18.16 8.56 15.38
CA ILE A 163 -19.54 8.17 15.77
C ILE A 163 -20.44 7.91 14.58
N ASP A 164 -20.30 8.70 13.51
CA ASP A 164 -21.15 8.58 12.32
C ASP A 164 -20.67 7.45 11.42
N GLY A 165 -19.35 7.19 11.43
CA GLY A 165 -18.68 6.23 10.56
C GLY A 165 -18.72 6.62 9.07
N ASP A 166 -17.89 5.93 8.29
CA ASP A 166 -17.88 6.05 6.84
C ASP A 166 -19.10 5.40 6.20
N TYR A 167 -19.37 5.80 4.95
CA TYR A 167 -20.39 5.20 4.11
C TYR A 167 -19.99 3.80 3.66
N PHE A 168 -20.94 2.86 3.62
CA PHE A 168 -20.67 1.47 3.23
C PHE A 168 -21.63 0.86 2.22
N GLU A 169 -22.81 1.45 2.05
CA GLU A 169 -23.83 0.91 1.15
C GLU A 169 -24.67 2.05 0.58
N TRP A 170 -25.04 1.91 -0.69
CA TRP A 170 -26.06 2.72 -1.34
C TRP A 170 -27.41 1.98 -1.30
N ASP A 171 -28.39 2.54 -0.60
CA ASP A 171 -29.75 2.02 -0.65
C ASP A 171 -30.50 2.60 -1.84
N SER A 172 -30.59 1.78 -2.89
CA SER A 172 -31.30 2.17 -4.12
C SER A 172 -32.78 2.49 -3.89
N LYS A 173 -33.46 1.91 -2.89
CA LYS A 173 -34.90 2.18 -2.69
C LYS A 173 -35.14 3.54 -2.05
N SER A 174 -34.34 3.87 -1.04
CA SER A 174 -34.45 5.17 -0.35
C SER A 174 -33.63 6.27 -1.03
N GLN A 175 -32.76 5.93 -1.99
CA GLN A 175 -31.78 6.82 -2.62
C GLN A 175 -30.92 7.54 -1.57
N GLN A 176 -30.44 6.77 -0.58
CA GLN A 176 -29.59 7.28 0.51
C GLN A 176 -28.37 6.39 0.71
N LEU A 177 -27.27 7.01 1.17
CA LEU A 177 -26.10 6.28 1.65
C LEU A 177 -26.29 5.85 3.11
N LYS A 178 -25.92 4.60 3.42
CA LYS A 178 -25.87 4.06 4.78
C LYS A 178 -24.47 4.20 5.36
N ARG A 179 -24.40 4.47 6.67
CA ARG A 179 -23.14 4.68 7.41
C ARG A 179 -22.90 3.61 8.46
N TYR A 180 -21.64 3.24 8.66
CA TYR A 180 -21.26 2.24 9.66
C TYR A 180 -21.62 2.65 11.10
N GLY A 181 -21.65 3.94 11.43
CA GLY A 181 -22.03 4.45 12.76
C GLY A 181 -23.45 4.10 13.19
N THR A 182 -24.33 3.73 12.24
CA THR A 182 -25.67 3.20 12.54
C THR A 182 -25.64 1.77 13.09
N ILE A 183 -24.52 1.07 12.92
CA ILE A 183 -24.26 -0.30 13.37
C ILE A 183 -23.33 -0.26 14.58
N GLU A 184 -22.15 0.35 14.43
CA GLU A 184 -21.14 0.49 15.48
C GLU A 184 -20.20 1.67 15.22
N LYS A 185 -19.52 2.14 16.27
CA LYS A 185 -18.51 3.20 16.14
C LYS A 185 -17.33 2.71 15.30
N VAL A 186 -16.81 3.56 14.42
CA VAL A 186 -15.66 3.23 13.57
C VAL A 186 -14.38 3.75 14.20
N GLN A 187 -13.40 2.86 14.43
CA GLN A 187 -12.08 3.26 14.89
C GLN A 187 -11.24 3.82 13.75
N VAL A 188 -10.75 5.04 13.93
CA VAL A 188 -9.93 5.76 12.95
C VAL A 188 -8.59 6.19 13.53
N VAL A 189 -7.68 6.55 12.64
CA VAL A 189 -6.39 7.16 12.95
C VAL A 189 -6.40 8.58 12.39
N LEU A 190 -5.99 9.54 13.21
CA LEU A 190 -5.83 10.94 12.83
C LEU A 190 -4.35 11.25 12.64
N LYS A 191 -3.92 11.61 11.44
CA LYS A 191 -2.55 12.08 11.18
C LYS A 191 -2.57 13.60 11.09
N ASN A 192 -1.89 14.27 12.01
CA ASN A 192 -1.78 15.72 12.02
C ASN A 192 -0.86 16.19 10.87
N LEU A 193 -1.39 17.10 10.06
CA LEU A 193 -0.72 17.71 8.91
C LEU A 193 -0.17 19.12 9.20
N GLY A 194 -0.62 19.76 10.28
CA GLY A 194 -0.34 21.15 10.64
C GLY A 194 -1.43 22.12 10.17
N ASN A 195 -1.18 23.42 10.30
CA ASN A 195 -2.11 24.49 9.94
C ASN A 195 -1.56 25.40 8.83
N LEU A 196 -2.37 26.34 8.36
CA LEU A 196 -2.00 27.30 7.30
C LEU A 196 -0.84 28.23 7.70
N GLU A 197 -0.71 28.56 8.99
CA GLU A 197 0.37 29.41 9.50
C GLU A 197 1.74 28.72 9.45
N ASN A 198 1.76 27.38 9.45
CA ASN A 198 2.97 26.57 9.26
C ASN A 198 3.48 26.53 7.80
N ALA A 199 2.82 27.26 6.88
CA ALA A 199 3.31 27.82 5.61
C ALA A 199 4.09 26.91 4.63
N ASN A 200 4.11 25.60 4.79
CA ASN A 200 4.64 24.71 3.78
C ASN A 200 3.49 24.06 3.01
N LYS A 201 3.39 24.31 1.70
CA LYS A 201 2.39 23.69 0.81
C LYS A 201 2.40 22.15 0.87
N SER A 202 3.51 21.57 1.36
CA SER A 202 3.73 20.13 1.48
C SER A 202 2.61 19.37 2.18
N TRP A 203 1.94 19.96 3.18
CA TRP A 203 0.86 19.25 3.89
C TRP A 203 -0.39 19.07 3.02
N PHE A 204 -0.70 20.06 2.18
CA PHE A 204 -1.86 20.01 1.28
C PHE A 204 -1.59 19.09 0.10
N ASP A 205 -0.33 19.01 -0.36
CA ASP A 205 0.09 18.06 -1.40
C ASP A 205 -0.08 16.61 -0.91
N GLU A 206 0.32 16.30 0.33
CA GLU A 206 0.06 15.00 0.96
C GLU A 206 -1.44 14.68 1.00
N ALA A 207 -2.25 15.62 1.51
CA ALA A 207 -3.69 15.44 1.59
C ALA A 207 -4.31 15.17 0.21
N LYS A 208 -3.93 15.97 -0.79
CA LYS A 208 -4.41 15.82 -2.17
C LYS A 208 -4.09 14.45 -2.74
N VAL A 209 -2.84 14.01 -2.66
CA VAL A 209 -2.43 12.69 -3.16
C VAL A 209 -3.19 11.59 -2.42
N HIS A 210 -3.23 11.63 -1.09
CA HIS A 210 -3.85 10.56 -0.31
C HIS A 210 -5.37 10.46 -0.53
N LEU A 211 -6.08 11.60 -0.59
CA LEU A 211 -7.52 11.66 -0.85
C LEU A 211 -7.85 11.14 -2.26
N VAL A 212 -7.13 11.59 -3.29
CA VAL A 212 -7.36 11.17 -4.69
C VAL A 212 -7.09 9.67 -4.86
N MET A 213 -5.96 9.19 -4.35
CA MET A 213 -5.59 7.77 -4.42
C MET A 213 -6.59 6.90 -3.65
N SER A 214 -6.98 7.33 -2.44
CA SER A 214 -7.98 6.61 -1.64
C SER A 214 -9.33 6.58 -2.31
N ASN A 215 -9.75 7.62 -3.04
CA ASN A 215 -11.03 7.67 -3.74
C ASN A 215 -11.10 6.72 -4.95
N LYS A 216 -9.94 6.22 -5.43
CA LYS A 216 -9.84 5.39 -6.64
C LYS A 216 -9.37 3.96 -6.38
N TYR A 217 -8.54 3.71 -5.36
CA TYR A 217 -7.91 2.40 -5.13
C TYR A 217 -8.11 1.87 -3.72
N THR A 218 -8.56 0.62 -3.62
CA THR A 218 -8.77 -0.11 -2.35
C THR A 218 -7.50 -0.79 -1.82
N TYR A 219 -6.44 -0.87 -2.62
CA TYR A 219 -5.16 -1.50 -2.28
C TYR A 219 -4.21 -0.60 -1.47
N LEU A 220 -4.64 0.61 -1.11
CA LEU A 220 -3.83 1.58 -0.37
C LEU A 220 -4.43 1.82 1.01
N LEU A 221 -3.64 2.41 1.93
CA LEU A 221 -4.18 2.85 3.21
C LEU A 221 -5.35 3.82 2.95
N ARG A 222 -6.55 3.43 3.37
CA ARG A 222 -7.76 4.21 3.13
C ARG A 222 -7.77 5.50 3.94
N CYS A 223 -7.68 6.63 3.26
CA CYS A 223 -8.08 7.93 3.77
C CYS A 223 -9.60 8.11 3.60
N LEU A 224 -10.28 8.41 4.71
CA LEU A 224 -11.71 8.63 4.80
C LEU A 224 -12.07 10.11 4.60
N GLY A 225 -11.13 11.02 4.88
CA GLY A 225 -11.44 12.44 4.86
C GLY A 225 -10.44 13.32 5.58
N LEU A 226 -10.87 14.57 5.79
CA LEU A 226 -10.16 15.59 6.53
C LEU A 226 -11.01 16.11 7.70
N THR A 227 -10.34 16.58 8.74
CA THR A 227 -10.94 17.38 9.81
C THR A 227 -9.99 18.50 10.21
N GLN A 228 -10.45 19.40 11.07
CA GLN A 228 -9.61 20.43 11.68
C GLN A 228 -9.86 20.43 13.18
N ASP A 229 -8.78 20.36 13.96
CA ASP A 229 -8.83 20.50 15.41
C ASP A 229 -9.07 21.98 15.76
N PRO A 230 -10.23 22.32 16.34
CA PRO A 230 -10.58 23.71 16.65
C PRO A 230 -9.71 24.32 17.76
N SER A 231 -8.95 23.52 18.50
CA SER A 231 -8.11 24.01 19.61
C SER A 231 -6.80 24.64 19.15
N ASN A 232 -6.28 24.22 17.99
CA ASN A 232 -4.99 24.66 17.44
C ASN A 232 -5.05 25.02 15.94
N GLY A 233 -6.16 24.74 15.26
CA GLY A 233 -6.35 25.00 13.85
C GLY A 233 -5.66 24.01 12.91
N ASP A 234 -5.05 22.95 13.44
CA ASP A 234 -4.36 21.93 12.65
C ASP A 234 -5.37 21.09 11.85
N TYR A 235 -5.06 20.89 10.57
CA TYR A 235 -5.76 19.92 9.73
C TYR A 235 -5.23 18.52 10.01
N MET A 236 -6.12 17.53 9.93
CA MET A 236 -5.78 16.13 10.15
C MET A 236 -6.41 15.24 9.09
N LEU A 237 -5.64 14.27 8.59
CA LEU A 237 -6.18 13.17 7.78
C LEU A 237 -6.86 12.17 8.68
N ILE A 238 -8.04 11.70 8.26
CA ILE A 238 -8.76 10.61 8.91
C ILE A 238 -8.54 9.36 8.09
N MET A 239 -7.95 8.33 8.70
CA MET A 239 -7.61 7.07 8.02
C MET A 239 -8.22 5.88 8.75
N ARG A 240 -8.51 4.80 8.02
CA ARG A 240 -8.91 3.54 8.67
C ARG A 240 -7.77 3.02 9.57
N ARG A 241 -8.12 2.51 10.75
CA ARG A 241 -7.16 1.95 11.71
C ARG A 241 -6.67 0.57 11.28
N PHE A 242 -5.35 0.40 11.22
CA PHE A 242 -4.65 -0.87 11.00
C PHE A 242 -4.02 -1.39 12.30
N ASP A 243 -3.71 -2.69 12.35
CA ASP A 243 -3.34 -3.38 13.60
C ASP A 243 -1.85 -3.27 13.89
N THR A 244 -0.99 -3.34 12.87
CA THR A 244 0.46 -3.26 13.03
C THR A 244 1.16 -2.85 11.72
N SER A 245 2.46 -2.58 11.77
CA SER A 245 3.32 -2.42 10.59
C SER A 245 4.07 -3.70 10.25
N LEU A 246 4.51 -3.85 9.00
CA LEU A 246 5.32 -4.99 8.55
C LEU A 246 6.58 -5.15 9.40
N ARG A 247 7.22 -4.05 9.78
CA ARG A 247 8.39 -4.05 10.67
C ARG A 247 8.12 -4.80 11.98
N LYS A 248 7.06 -4.40 12.69
CA LYS A 248 6.68 -5.01 13.98
C LYS A 248 6.19 -6.45 13.80
N TYR A 249 5.50 -6.71 12.69
CA TYR A 249 4.99 -8.04 12.37
C TYR A 249 6.12 -9.04 12.12
N LEU A 250 7.12 -8.70 11.31
CA LEU A 250 8.28 -9.56 11.05
C LEU A 250 9.07 -9.84 12.33
N GLN A 251 9.31 -8.82 13.16
CA GLN A 251 9.99 -9.00 14.46
C GLN A 251 9.30 -10.01 15.37
N SER A 252 7.98 -10.15 15.28
CA SER A 252 7.19 -11.01 16.19
C SER A 252 6.84 -12.37 15.58
N ASN A 253 6.81 -12.49 14.25
CA ASN A 253 6.23 -13.66 13.57
C ASN A 253 7.14 -14.29 12.51
N HIS A 254 8.30 -13.70 12.17
CA HIS A 254 9.10 -14.15 11.03
C HIS A 254 9.44 -15.64 11.05
N ASP A 255 9.85 -16.20 12.20
CA ASP A 255 10.19 -17.62 12.33
C ASP A 255 9.01 -18.57 12.02
N GLN A 256 7.77 -18.07 12.07
CA GLN A 256 6.55 -18.83 11.81
C GLN A 256 6.07 -18.70 10.36
N LEU A 257 6.57 -17.69 9.61
CA LEU A 257 6.11 -17.40 8.26
C LEU A 257 6.63 -18.41 7.25
N LYS A 258 5.69 -19.08 6.58
CA LYS A 258 5.95 -19.92 5.41
C LYS A 258 6.18 -19.05 4.18
N TRP A 259 6.84 -19.62 3.16
CA TRP A 259 7.10 -18.92 1.91
C TRP A 259 5.86 -18.44 1.19
N LYS A 260 4.76 -19.19 1.28
CA LYS A 260 3.47 -18.76 0.76
C LYS A 260 3.04 -17.40 1.35
N GLU A 261 3.06 -17.26 2.67
CA GLU A 261 2.68 -16.02 3.37
C GLU A 261 3.66 -14.88 3.05
N ARG A 262 4.96 -15.19 2.93
CA ARG A 262 5.99 -14.20 2.53
C ARG A 262 5.74 -13.65 1.12
N ILE A 263 5.35 -14.51 0.19
CA ILE A 263 5.01 -14.14 -1.18
C ILE A 263 3.71 -13.33 -1.23
N GLU A 264 2.68 -13.74 -0.48
CA GLU A 264 1.42 -12.98 -0.36
C GLU A 264 1.65 -11.55 0.19
N ILE A 265 2.54 -11.39 1.18
CA ILE A 265 2.96 -10.05 1.68
C ILE A 265 3.62 -9.25 0.56
N ALA A 266 4.61 -9.82 -0.14
CA ALA A 266 5.33 -9.12 -1.20
C ALA A 266 4.41 -8.74 -2.37
N SER A 267 3.53 -9.65 -2.79
CA SER A 267 2.53 -9.46 -3.84
C SER A 267 1.58 -8.31 -3.51
N SER A 268 1.10 -8.22 -2.26
CA SER A 268 0.24 -7.12 -1.81
C SER A 268 0.94 -5.75 -1.89
N ILE A 269 2.21 -5.68 -1.50
CA ILE A 269 3.01 -4.44 -1.56
C ILE A 269 3.28 -4.04 -3.01
N ILE A 270 3.66 -4.99 -3.87
CA ILE A 270 3.92 -4.76 -5.31
C ILE A 270 2.64 -4.28 -6.01
N THR A 271 1.50 -4.90 -5.71
CA THR A 271 0.19 -4.49 -6.22
C THR A 271 -0.17 -3.08 -5.77
N SER A 272 0.09 -2.74 -4.51
CA SER A 272 -0.12 -1.39 -3.98
C SER A 272 0.73 -0.36 -4.75
N LEU A 273 2.02 -0.65 -4.96
CA LEU A 273 2.93 0.25 -5.66
C LEU A 273 2.58 0.40 -7.15
N PHE A 274 2.15 -0.68 -7.81
CA PHE A 274 1.66 -0.64 -9.17
C PHE A 274 0.57 0.45 -9.34
N HIS A 275 -0.41 0.50 -8.43
CA HIS A 275 -1.47 1.50 -8.47
C HIS A 275 -0.96 2.94 -8.25
N ILE A 276 0.11 3.13 -7.48
CA ILE A 276 0.75 4.45 -7.33
C ILE A 276 1.44 4.85 -8.65
N HIS A 277 2.18 3.93 -9.27
CA HIS A 277 2.96 4.21 -10.48
C HIS A 277 2.10 4.43 -11.72
N ILE A 278 0.95 3.76 -11.87
CA ILE A 278 0.04 4.01 -13.00
C ILE A 278 -0.54 5.43 -13.00
N GLU A 279 -0.59 6.08 -11.84
CA GLU A 279 -0.97 7.50 -11.71
C GLU A 279 0.22 8.45 -11.94
N GLY A 280 1.39 7.92 -12.30
CA GLY A 280 2.62 8.70 -12.51
C GLY A 280 3.26 9.23 -11.22
N LEU A 281 2.94 8.63 -10.08
CA LEU A 281 3.44 9.05 -8.77
C LEU A 281 4.61 8.18 -8.32
N ILE A 282 5.54 8.77 -7.57
CA ILE A 282 6.64 8.08 -6.88
C ILE A 282 6.38 8.20 -5.38
N HIS A 283 6.48 7.11 -4.63
CA HIS A 283 6.27 7.09 -3.18
C HIS A 283 7.46 7.70 -2.41
N LYS A 284 8.70 7.45 -2.85
CA LYS A 284 9.97 8.01 -2.35
C LYS A 284 10.43 7.54 -0.95
N ASP A 285 9.53 7.06 -0.09
CA ASP A 285 9.88 6.56 1.26
C ASP A 285 9.28 5.17 1.60
N LEU A 286 9.48 4.19 0.70
CA LEU A 286 9.01 2.82 0.94
C LEU A 286 9.95 2.07 1.89
N HIS A 287 9.40 1.59 3.00
CA HIS A 287 10.09 0.74 3.97
C HIS A 287 9.09 -0.01 4.86
N SER A 288 9.53 -1.03 5.60
CA SER A 288 8.61 -1.88 6.40
C SER A 288 7.81 -1.16 7.48
N GLY A 289 8.26 0.01 7.93
CA GLY A 289 7.50 0.91 8.81
C GLY A 289 6.26 1.54 8.16
N ASN A 290 6.26 1.72 6.83
CA ASN A 290 5.20 2.36 6.04
C ASN A 290 4.30 1.33 5.33
N ILE A 291 4.47 0.04 5.65
CA ILE A 291 3.56 -1.02 5.22
C ILE A 291 2.72 -1.44 6.44
N LEU A 292 1.40 -1.37 6.32
CA LEU A 292 0.47 -1.66 7.42
C LEU A 292 -0.33 -2.93 7.17
N TYR A 293 -0.63 -3.66 8.25
CA TYR A 293 -1.40 -4.90 8.23
C TYR A 293 -2.75 -4.75 8.94
N LYS A 294 -3.81 -5.22 8.29
CA LYS A 294 -5.14 -5.39 8.87
C LYS A 294 -5.38 -6.89 9.07
N LYS A 295 -5.32 -7.34 10.32
CA LYS A 295 -5.43 -8.76 10.70
C LYS A 295 -6.75 -9.38 10.25
N PHE A 296 -7.86 -8.71 10.54
CA PHE A 296 -9.19 -9.22 10.22
C PHE A 296 -9.43 -9.41 8.72
N ALA A 297 -8.89 -8.51 7.90
CA ALA A 297 -9.00 -8.57 6.44
C ALA A 297 -7.84 -9.34 5.78
N ASN A 298 -6.87 -9.80 6.57
CA ASN A 298 -5.58 -10.34 6.11
C ASN A 298 -4.95 -9.52 4.96
N ASN A 299 -4.90 -8.19 5.13
CA ASN A 299 -4.51 -7.27 4.05
C ASN A 299 -3.31 -6.42 4.42
N TRP A 300 -2.40 -6.23 3.46
CA TRP A 300 -1.21 -5.41 3.54
C TRP A 300 -1.32 -4.22 2.59
N VAL A 301 -1.06 -3.02 3.09
CA VAL A 301 -1.16 -1.79 2.27
C VAL A 301 0.02 -0.87 2.49
N ILE A 302 0.36 -0.12 1.44
CA ILE A 302 1.28 1.02 1.54
C ILE A 302 0.56 2.18 2.25
N SER A 303 1.30 2.89 3.10
CA SER A 303 0.89 4.07 3.85
C SER A 303 1.94 5.18 3.78
N ASP A 304 1.59 6.34 4.33
CA ASP A 304 2.46 7.53 4.42
C ASP A 304 2.82 8.18 3.07
N PHE A 305 1.92 9.02 2.58
CA PHE A 305 2.04 9.71 1.29
C PHE A 305 2.74 11.08 1.40
N GLY A 306 3.40 11.39 2.53
CA GLY A 306 3.96 12.72 2.80
C GLY A 306 4.99 13.25 1.80
N PHE A 307 5.65 12.34 1.08
CA PHE A 307 6.59 12.68 0.00
C PHE A 307 6.14 12.14 -1.36
N CYS A 308 4.97 11.49 -1.40
CA CYS A 308 4.45 10.91 -2.62
C CYS A 308 4.01 12.03 -3.57
N GLY A 309 4.44 11.95 -4.82
CA GLY A 309 4.19 13.01 -5.79
C GLY A 309 4.69 12.67 -7.18
N PRO A 310 4.42 13.54 -8.16
CA PRO A 310 4.85 13.35 -9.54
C PRO A 310 6.38 13.38 -9.67
N ILE A 311 6.86 12.83 -10.79
CA ILE A 311 8.29 12.71 -11.14
C ILE A 311 8.97 14.09 -11.17
N ASP A 312 8.28 15.11 -11.69
CA ASP A 312 8.84 16.46 -11.92
C ASP A 312 8.86 17.35 -10.67
N GLU A 313 8.49 16.81 -9.50
CA GLU A 313 8.58 17.50 -8.21
C GLU A 313 9.78 16.96 -7.41
N PRO A 314 11.00 17.48 -7.67
CA PRO A 314 12.19 17.07 -6.94
C PRO A 314 12.10 17.54 -5.49
N LEU A 315 12.54 16.66 -4.58
CA LEU A 315 12.76 17.05 -3.20
C LEU A 315 13.97 18.00 -3.15
N GLY A 316 13.84 19.12 -2.42
CA GLY A 316 14.96 20.04 -2.20
C GLY A 316 16.12 19.45 -1.38
N SER A 317 15.94 18.23 -0.85
CA SER A 317 16.92 17.47 -0.08
C SER A 317 16.71 15.97 -0.29
N VAL A 318 17.75 15.17 -0.06
CA VAL A 318 17.62 13.71 -0.04
C VAL A 318 16.91 13.29 1.25
N TYR A 319 15.80 12.58 1.14
CA TYR A 319 15.00 12.16 2.29
C TYR A 319 14.54 10.71 2.15
N GLY A 320 14.64 9.93 3.21
CA GLY A 320 14.03 8.61 3.27
C GLY A 320 14.73 7.69 4.25
N ASN A 321 14.33 6.42 4.27
CA ASN A 321 14.98 5.40 5.08
C ASN A 321 16.18 4.81 4.30
N LEU A 322 17.38 5.31 4.57
CA LEU A 322 18.62 5.02 3.81
C LEU A 322 18.85 3.55 3.40
N PRO A 323 18.61 2.53 4.26
CA PRO A 323 18.71 1.12 3.86
C PRO A 323 17.84 0.68 2.69
N TYR A 324 16.74 1.40 2.42
CA TYR A 324 15.78 1.12 1.35
C TYR A 324 16.03 1.99 0.12
N MET A 325 16.83 3.05 0.25
CA MET A 325 17.02 4.05 -0.79
C MET A 325 17.90 3.53 -1.93
N ALA A 326 17.50 3.87 -3.15
CA ALA A 326 18.22 3.52 -4.36
C ALA A 326 19.53 4.33 -4.48
N PRO A 327 20.59 3.76 -5.08
CA PRO A 327 21.90 4.40 -5.11
C PRO A 327 21.90 5.73 -5.89
N GLU A 328 21.09 5.87 -6.93
CA GLU A 328 20.96 7.12 -7.70
C GLU A 328 20.33 8.27 -6.90
N SER A 329 19.54 7.96 -5.87
CA SER A 329 18.92 8.97 -5.00
C SER A 329 19.96 9.74 -4.17
N PHE A 330 21.16 9.19 -3.98
CA PHE A 330 22.26 9.83 -3.27
C PHE A 330 23.14 10.72 -4.16
N THR A 331 23.09 10.58 -5.49
CA THR A 331 24.03 11.22 -6.43
C THR A 331 23.44 12.46 -7.13
N GLY A 332 22.37 13.03 -6.56
CA GLY A 332 21.72 14.23 -7.09
C GLY A 332 20.87 13.99 -8.34
N LYS A 333 20.74 12.74 -8.80
CA LYS A 333 19.88 12.36 -9.95
C LYS A 333 18.38 12.34 -9.59
N GLY A 334 18.04 12.49 -8.31
CA GLY A 334 16.66 12.54 -7.81
C GLY A 334 16.03 11.16 -7.67
N TYR A 335 14.71 11.15 -7.47
CA TYR A 335 13.90 9.93 -7.37
C TYR A 335 13.24 9.64 -8.70
N SER A 336 13.07 8.37 -9.00
CA SER A 336 12.34 7.87 -10.18
C SER A 336 11.40 6.75 -9.76
N LEU A 337 10.50 6.33 -10.65
CA LEU A 337 9.70 5.11 -10.45
C LEU A 337 10.60 3.89 -10.18
N ALA A 338 11.75 3.80 -10.86
CA ALA A 338 12.75 2.76 -10.65
C ALA A 338 13.40 2.81 -9.24
N SER A 339 13.39 3.96 -8.57
CA SER A 339 13.88 4.11 -7.19
C SER A 339 12.92 3.45 -6.18
N ASP A 340 11.61 3.52 -6.41
CA ASP A 340 10.64 2.76 -5.61
C ASP A 340 10.78 1.24 -5.87
N VAL A 341 11.06 0.83 -7.12
CA VAL A 341 11.31 -0.60 -7.45
C VAL A 341 12.53 -1.14 -6.70
N TYR A 342 13.58 -0.33 -6.54
CA TYR A 342 14.70 -0.70 -5.68
C TYR A 342 14.27 -0.88 -4.21
N SER A 343 13.40 -0.01 -3.71
CA SER A 343 12.86 -0.11 -2.35
C SER A 343 12.01 -1.36 -2.15
N ILE A 344 11.28 -1.80 -3.18
CA ILE A 344 10.59 -3.10 -3.21
C ILE A 344 11.58 -4.26 -3.04
N ALA A 345 12.74 -4.22 -3.71
CA ALA A 345 13.75 -5.26 -3.54
C ALA A 345 14.26 -5.34 -2.09
N MET A 346 14.44 -4.19 -1.44
CA MET A 346 14.85 -4.12 -0.02
C MET A 346 13.76 -4.66 0.92
N LEU A 347 12.49 -4.38 0.61
CA LEU A 347 11.34 -4.97 1.32
C LEU A 347 11.24 -6.48 1.09
N MET A 348 11.44 -6.96 -0.12
CA MET A 348 11.49 -8.39 -0.44
C MET A 348 12.60 -9.10 0.35
N TRP A 349 13.77 -8.46 0.43
CA TRP A 349 14.88 -8.97 1.23
C TRP A 349 14.54 -9.02 2.71
N GLU A 350 13.94 -7.97 3.28
CA GLU A 350 13.50 -7.94 4.68
C GLU A 350 12.40 -8.97 4.98
N ILE A 351 11.46 -9.18 4.06
CA ILE A 351 10.45 -10.23 4.17
C ILE A 351 11.10 -11.61 4.19
N SER A 352 12.15 -11.84 3.39
CA SER A 352 12.91 -13.10 3.41
C SER A 352 13.71 -13.25 4.71
N SER A 353 14.51 -12.27 5.06
CA SER A 353 15.49 -12.35 6.15
C SER A 353 14.90 -12.15 7.54
N GLY A 354 13.79 -11.41 7.65
CA GLY A 354 13.21 -10.96 8.91
C GLY A 354 13.97 -9.81 9.55
N LEU A 355 15.01 -9.32 8.88
CA LEU A 355 15.92 -8.30 9.38
C LEU A 355 15.80 -7.05 8.54
N GLN A 356 16.02 -5.90 9.18
CA GLN A 356 16.13 -4.64 8.45
C GLN A 356 17.36 -4.70 7.51
N PRO A 357 17.26 -4.20 6.26
CA PRO A 357 18.41 -4.16 5.37
C PRO A 357 19.59 -3.45 6.03
N PHE A 358 20.77 -4.05 5.91
CA PHE A 358 22.02 -3.52 6.49
C PHE A 358 21.95 -3.31 8.01
N ALA A 359 21.17 -4.09 8.78
CA ALA A 359 20.99 -3.89 10.22
C ALA A 359 22.31 -3.75 11.00
N ASN A 360 23.38 -4.41 10.56
CA ASN A 360 24.72 -4.36 11.15
C ASN A 360 25.53 -3.10 10.81
N TYR A 361 24.99 -2.16 10.03
CA TYR A 361 25.64 -0.90 9.68
C TYR A 361 24.93 0.29 10.30
N GLU A 362 25.70 1.27 10.76
CA GLU A 362 25.18 2.58 11.15
C GLU A 362 24.49 3.28 9.97
N ASN A 363 23.46 4.07 10.28
CA ASN A 363 22.65 4.76 9.29
C ASN A 363 23.27 6.10 8.88
N ASN A 364 24.44 6.06 8.24
CA ASN A 364 25.26 7.25 7.96
C ASN A 364 25.78 7.31 6.53
N PHE A 365 26.51 8.38 6.22
CA PHE A 365 27.12 8.61 4.90
C PHE A 365 27.98 7.44 4.39
N ASN A 366 28.69 6.74 5.28
CA ASN A 366 29.52 5.61 4.89
C ASN A 366 28.69 4.44 4.33
N LEU A 367 27.50 4.18 4.89
CA LEU A 367 26.60 3.18 4.35
C LEU A 367 26.09 3.58 2.96
N ALA A 368 25.73 4.85 2.75
CA ALA A 368 25.33 5.34 1.43
C ALA A 368 26.45 5.14 0.39
N VAL A 369 27.71 5.50 0.71
CA VAL A 369 28.86 5.27 -0.17
C VAL A 369 29.05 3.78 -0.50
N LYS A 370 28.87 2.89 0.48
CA LYS A 370 28.94 1.44 0.26
C LYS A 370 27.84 0.94 -0.68
N ILE A 371 26.61 1.44 -0.54
CA ILE A 371 25.48 1.11 -1.41
C ILE A 371 25.73 1.59 -2.85
N ILE A 372 26.22 2.83 -3.02
CA ILE A 372 26.60 3.39 -4.34
C ILE A 372 27.68 2.54 -5.01
N LYS A 373 28.66 2.05 -4.24
CA LYS A 373 29.73 1.16 -4.72
C LYS A 373 29.27 -0.28 -4.98
N GLY A 374 28.00 -0.59 -4.76
CA GLY A 374 27.38 -1.86 -5.13
C GLY A 374 27.16 -2.85 -4.00
N MET A 375 27.32 -2.43 -2.75
CA MET A 375 26.95 -3.27 -1.60
C MET A 375 25.45 -3.58 -1.65
N ARG A 376 25.10 -4.86 -1.48
CA ARG A 376 23.75 -5.35 -1.23
C ARG A 376 23.74 -6.25 0.00
N PRO A 377 22.60 -6.43 0.67
CA PRO A 377 22.51 -7.38 1.78
C PRO A 377 22.72 -8.82 1.30
N ASP A 378 23.37 -9.66 2.12
CA ASP A 378 23.56 -11.08 1.80
C ASP A 378 22.22 -11.80 1.70
N ILE A 379 22.05 -12.61 0.66
CA ILE A 379 20.82 -13.37 0.46
C ILE A 379 20.76 -14.52 1.45
N VAL A 380 19.67 -14.59 2.20
CA VAL A 380 19.48 -15.60 3.25
C VAL A 380 19.22 -16.97 2.62
N SER A 381 19.89 -17.99 3.17
CA SER A 381 19.65 -19.39 2.79
C SER A 381 18.18 -19.76 2.96
N GLY A 382 17.64 -20.51 1.99
CA GLY A 382 16.22 -20.85 1.95
C GLY A 382 15.36 -19.87 1.16
N THR A 383 15.93 -18.77 0.63
CA THR A 383 15.24 -17.88 -0.32
C THR A 383 14.98 -18.61 -1.65
N PRO A 384 13.72 -18.70 -2.13
CA PRO A 384 13.37 -19.38 -3.36
C PRO A 384 14.01 -18.73 -4.56
N LEU A 385 14.47 -19.54 -5.52
CA LEU A 385 15.26 -19.07 -6.66
C LEU A 385 14.57 -17.96 -7.46
N LYS A 386 13.30 -18.13 -7.84
CA LYS A 386 12.57 -17.11 -8.62
C LYS A 386 12.33 -15.82 -7.84
N TYR A 387 12.07 -15.93 -6.54
CA TYR A 387 11.93 -14.77 -5.66
C TYR A 387 13.24 -13.99 -5.56
N LYS A 388 14.35 -14.72 -5.39
CA LYS A 388 15.71 -14.18 -5.43
C LYS A 388 15.99 -13.49 -6.77
N GLU A 389 15.75 -14.15 -7.89
CA GLU A 389 16.02 -13.61 -9.23
C GLU A 389 15.26 -12.30 -9.47
N LEU A 390 13.97 -12.24 -9.08
CA LEU A 390 13.16 -11.04 -9.19
C LEU A 390 13.68 -9.91 -8.29
N MET A 391 14.00 -10.22 -7.03
CA MET A 391 14.59 -9.28 -6.08
C MET A 391 15.91 -8.70 -6.62
N GLU A 392 16.76 -9.55 -7.20
CA GLU A 392 18.06 -9.13 -7.74
C GLU A 392 17.92 -8.22 -8.97
N LYS A 393 16.94 -8.47 -9.85
CA LYS A 393 16.62 -7.55 -10.95
C LYS A 393 16.18 -6.18 -10.44
N CYS A 394 15.42 -6.14 -9.34
CA CYS A 394 14.85 -4.91 -8.80
C CYS A 394 15.89 -4.02 -8.10
N TRP A 395 16.99 -4.57 -7.57
CA TRP A 395 18.03 -3.78 -6.87
C TRP A 395 19.28 -3.45 -7.71
N ASP A 396 19.20 -3.55 -9.05
CA ASP A 396 20.31 -3.17 -9.93
C ASP A 396 20.72 -1.71 -9.67
N ALA A 397 22.02 -1.42 -9.65
CA ALA A 397 22.53 -0.06 -9.46
C ALA A 397 22.12 0.90 -10.59
N ASP A 398 21.95 0.38 -11.82
CA ASP A 398 21.45 1.15 -12.96
C ASP A 398 19.91 1.13 -12.97
N PRO A 399 19.23 2.27 -12.71
CA PRO A 399 17.78 2.32 -12.68
C PRO A 399 17.14 1.92 -14.01
N SER A 400 17.83 2.07 -15.15
CA SER A 400 17.30 1.69 -16.46
C SER A 400 17.26 0.18 -16.70
N LYS A 401 17.97 -0.60 -15.88
CA LYS A 401 17.97 -2.07 -15.93
C LYS A 401 16.94 -2.69 -15.00
N ARG A 402 16.35 -1.90 -14.09
CA ARG A 402 15.29 -2.38 -13.22
C ARG A 402 14.00 -2.56 -14.06
N PRO A 403 13.24 -3.63 -13.84
CA PRO A 403 11.95 -3.80 -14.51
C PRO A 403 10.97 -2.71 -14.08
N ASP A 404 10.04 -2.36 -14.97
CA ASP A 404 8.85 -1.59 -14.60
C ASP A 404 8.01 -2.36 -13.58
N ILE A 405 7.31 -1.66 -12.68
CA ILE A 405 6.51 -2.31 -11.63
C ILE A 405 5.43 -3.24 -12.19
N SER A 406 4.91 -2.98 -13.39
CA SER A 406 3.98 -3.88 -14.08
C SER A 406 4.60 -5.24 -14.39
N VAL A 407 5.88 -5.27 -14.81
CA VAL A 407 6.63 -6.50 -15.06
C VAL A 407 6.92 -7.22 -13.74
N VAL A 408 7.27 -6.48 -12.68
CA VAL A 408 7.47 -7.04 -11.33
C VAL A 408 6.19 -7.70 -10.82
N LEU A 409 5.03 -7.04 -11.00
CA LEU A 409 3.73 -7.58 -10.62
C LEU A 409 3.41 -8.87 -11.38
N LEU A 410 3.65 -8.91 -12.70
CA LEU A 410 3.45 -10.12 -13.51
C LEU A 410 4.36 -11.27 -13.05
N GLU A 411 5.66 -11.03 -12.87
CA GLU A 411 6.58 -12.07 -12.38
C GLU A 411 6.21 -12.56 -10.97
N MET A 412 5.78 -11.65 -10.07
CA MET A 412 5.33 -12.02 -8.72
C MET A 412 4.05 -12.85 -8.76
N ASN A 413 3.08 -12.51 -9.61
CA ASN A 413 1.85 -13.29 -9.78
C ASN A 413 2.16 -14.72 -10.25
N GLU A 414 3.14 -14.90 -11.13
CA GLU A 414 3.58 -16.23 -11.55
C GLU A 414 4.25 -17.01 -10.41
N ILE A 415 5.06 -16.33 -9.58
CA ILE A 415 5.63 -16.96 -8.37
C ILE A 415 4.52 -17.40 -7.41
N GLU A 416 3.56 -16.52 -7.13
CA GLU A 416 2.41 -16.79 -6.26
C GLU A 416 1.60 -18.00 -6.75
N LYS A 417 1.27 -18.04 -8.05
CA LYS A 417 0.61 -19.20 -8.70
C LYS A 417 1.34 -20.51 -8.45
N CYS A 418 2.66 -20.54 -8.64
CA CYS A 418 3.44 -21.77 -8.44
C CYS A 418 3.32 -22.30 -7.00
N TYR A 419 3.34 -21.40 -6.01
CA TYR A 419 3.21 -21.73 -4.59
C TYR A 419 1.80 -22.17 -4.20
N HIS A 420 0.76 -21.64 -4.85
CA HIS A 420 -0.61 -22.10 -4.62
C HIS A 420 -0.89 -23.49 -5.22
N GLN A 421 -0.30 -23.79 -6.38
CA GLN A 421 -0.53 -25.06 -7.08
C GLN A 421 0.37 -26.20 -6.58
N ASN A 422 1.28 -25.93 -5.63
CA ASN A 422 2.33 -26.86 -5.17
C ASN A 422 3.15 -27.47 -6.34
N ILE A 423 3.24 -26.76 -7.48
CA ILE A 423 3.95 -27.26 -8.66
C ILE A 423 5.46 -27.17 -8.41
N SER A 424 6.06 -28.35 -8.24
CA SER A 424 7.50 -28.66 -8.14
C SER A 424 8.34 -27.68 -7.30
N LEU A 425 8.36 -27.92 -5.99
CA LEU A 425 9.34 -27.36 -5.04
C LEU A 425 10.81 -27.67 -5.42
N GLU A 426 11.08 -28.57 -6.38
CA GLU A 426 12.44 -28.96 -6.79
C GLU A 426 13.16 -27.86 -7.61
N LEU A 427 12.44 -26.93 -8.24
CA LEU A 427 13.01 -25.75 -8.94
C LEU A 427 13.26 -24.54 -8.00
N PHE A 428 12.87 -24.64 -6.72
CA PHE A 428 12.87 -23.56 -5.74
C PHE A 428 13.77 -23.83 -4.52
N GLN A 429 14.54 -24.93 -4.51
CA GLN A 429 15.49 -25.23 -3.44
C GLN A 429 16.79 -24.46 -3.63
N SER A 430 17.20 -23.67 -2.62
CA SER A 430 18.56 -23.15 -2.52
C SER A 430 19.46 -24.16 -1.81
N GLU A 431 20.73 -24.27 -2.23
CA GLU A 431 21.76 -24.97 -1.44
C GLU A 431 21.87 -24.33 -0.04
N THR A 432 21.95 -25.18 0.99
CA THR A 432 22.01 -24.76 2.39
C THR A 432 23.43 -24.29 2.71
N ASN A 433 23.59 -22.97 2.88
CA ASN A 433 24.75 -22.39 3.55
C ASN A 433 24.24 -21.42 4.62
N THR A 434 24.39 -21.84 5.87
CA THR A 434 24.07 -21.03 7.04
C THR A 434 25.01 -19.82 7.11
N SER A 435 24.48 -18.63 6.80
CA SER A 435 25.07 -17.37 7.26
C SER A 435 24.39 -16.98 8.58
N ASN A 436 25.17 -16.87 9.65
CA ASN A 436 24.70 -16.32 10.91
C ASN A 436 24.65 -14.79 10.78
N LEU A 437 23.46 -14.24 10.50
CA LEU A 437 23.26 -12.79 10.48
C LEU A 437 23.17 -12.28 11.93
N ILE A 438 24.05 -11.35 12.29
CA ILE A 438 24.09 -10.70 13.60
C ILE A 438 23.07 -9.56 13.60
N THR A 439 22.22 -9.51 14.63
CA THR A 439 21.19 -8.48 14.79
C THR A 439 21.74 -7.27 15.56
N SER A 440 21.43 -6.06 15.07
CA SER A 440 21.46 -4.84 15.87
C SER A 440 20.04 -4.50 16.31
N SER A 441 19.90 -3.82 17.44
CA SER A 441 18.60 -3.45 18.04
C SER A 441 18.12 -2.06 17.62
N GLU A 442 18.95 -1.29 16.90
CA GLU A 442 18.64 0.09 16.56
C GLU A 442 17.75 0.17 15.30
N THR A 443 16.58 0.78 15.46
CA THR A 443 15.59 0.89 14.38
C THR A 443 15.94 2.07 13.48
N LYS A 444 16.28 1.82 12.22
CA LYS A 444 16.58 2.90 11.26
C LYS A 444 15.29 3.59 10.79
N LYS A 445 15.28 4.92 10.81
CA LYS A 445 14.14 5.78 10.49
C LYS A 445 14.45 6.63 9.27
N SER A 446 13.40 7.20 8.68
CA SER A 446 13.53 8.14 7.57
C SER A 446 14.03 9.49 8.08
N GLU A 447 15.04 10.03 7.41
CA GLU A 447 15.74 11.25 7.81
C GLU A 447 16.10 12.09 6.58
N VAL A 448 16.36 13.37 6.81
CA VAL A 448 16.91 14.26 5.78
C VAL A 448 18.43 14.12 5.78
N TYR A 449 18.99 13.86 4.62
CA TYR A 449 20.43 13.74 4.43
C TYR A 449 20.98 14.88 3.58
N GLN A 450 22.14 15.38 3.98
CA GLN A 450 22.95 16.30 3.19
C GLN A 450 24.14 15.53 2.63
N PHE A 451 23.93 14.90 1.48
CA PHE A 451 25.03 14.39 0.68
C PHE A 451 25.58 15.57 -0.12
N GLY A 452 26.87 15.88 0.01
CA GLY A 452 27.55 16.75 -0.95
C GLY A 452 27.43 16.17 -2.36
N ASN A 453 27.77 16.92 -3.40
CA ASN A 453 27.76 16.42 -4.79
C ASN A 453 28.73 15.22 -4.94
N LEU A 454 28.23 14.02 -4.72
CA LEU A 454 28.96 12.77 -4.85
C LEU A 454 29.21 12.52 -6.33
N SER A 455 30.44 12.75 -6.79
CA SER A 455 30.87 12.46 -8.17
C SER A 455 31.13 10.96 -8.41
N ILE A 456 30.44 10.09 -7.67
CA ILE A 456 30.59 8.63 -7.73
C ILE A 456 29.39 8.07 -8.48
N GLU A 457 29.64 7.37 -9.58
CA GLU A 457 28.58 6.69 -10.33
C GLU A 457 28.19 5.37 -9.66
N PRO A 458 26.88 5.11 -9.46
CA PRO A 458 26.40 3.82 -8.96
C PRO A 458 26.88 2.64 -9.82
N LYS A 459 27.32 1.56 -9.17
CA LYS A 459 27.66 0.30 -9.85
C LYS A 459 27.16 -0.91 -9.05
N ASN A 460 26.96 -2.03 -9.74
CA ASN A 460 26.84 -3.32 -9.07
C ASN A 460 28.25 -3.80 -8.67
N ALA A 461 28.40 -4.36 -7.48
CA ALA A 461 29.64 -4.99 -7.06
C ALA A 461 29.86 -6.30 -7.84
N THR A 462 31.12 -6.64 -8.13
CA THR A 462 31.44 -7.99 -8.64
C THR A 462 31.22 -9.05 -7.55
N GLU A 463 31.08 -10.33 -7.93
CA GLU A 463 30.97 -11.42 -6.95
C GLU A 463 32.16 -11.46 -5.97
N GLU A 464 33.35 -11.04 -6.41
CA GLU A 464 34.54 -10.95 -5.56
C GLU A 464 34.46 -9.77 -4.60
N GLU A 465 34.01 -8.59 -5.06
CA GLU A 465 33.80 -7.40 -4.21
C GLU A 465 32.71 -7.60 -3.15
N GLN A 466 31.73 -8.48 -3.39
CA GLN A 466 30.69 -8.85 -2.43
C GLN A 466 31.19 -9.83 -1.35
N LYS A 467 32.20 -10.66 -1.64
CA LYS A 467 32.70 -11.71 -0.72
C LYS A 467 33.80 -11.25 0.24
N VAL A 468 34.43 -10.09 -0.01
CA VAL A 468 35.51 -9.57 0.86
C VAL A 468 34.90 -8.99 2.15
N PRO A 469 35.33 -9.43 3.36
CA PRO A 469 34.95 -8.80 4.61
C PRO A 469 35.40 -7.33 4.60
N GLN A 470 34.46 -6.40 4.47
CA GLN A 470 34.78 -4.98 4.25
C GLN A 470 35.29 -4.25 5.51
N SER A 471 35.82 -4.97 6.50
CA SER A 471 36.62 -4.37 7.58
C SER A 471 37.97 -3.83 7.07
N GLU A 472 38.39 -4.19 5.85
CA GLU A 472 39.67 -3.75 5.25
C GLU A 472 39.53 -2.58 4.25
N SER A 473 38.34 -2.05 3.97
CA SER A 473 38.17 -0.91 3.05
C SER A 473 38.27 0.48 3.70
N ALA A 474 38.70 0.53 4.97
CA ALA A 474 38.90 1.77 5.72
C ALA A 474 40.03 2.66 5.14
N ASP A 475 40.95 2.10 4.35
CA ASP A 475 42.09 2.84 3.78
C ASP A 475 41.73 3.74 2.58
N PHE A 476 40.47 3.75 2.11
CA PHE A 476 40.03 4.62 1.01
C PHE A 476 39.26 5.88 1.45
N LEU A 477 39.06 6.10 2.75
CA LEU A 477 38.28 7.23 3.26
C LEU A 477 39.10 8.47 3.66
N GLN A 478 40.43 8.43 3.51
CA GLN A 478 41.30 9.57 3.84
C GLN A 478 41.33 10.71 2.80
N LEU A 479 40.42 10.73 1.82
CA LEU A 479 40.45 11.70 0.71
C LEU A 479 39.27 12.70 0.66
N TYR A 480 38.40 12.74 1.67
CA TYR A 480 37.25 13.66 1.66
C TYR A 480 37.00 14.38 3.01
N ASP A 481 38.04 14.60 3.81
CA ASP A 481 37.98 15.45 5.02
C ASP A 481 38.35 16.93 4.76
N ASP A 482 38.58 17.32 3.50
CA ASP A 482 38.73 18.73 3.12
C ASP A 482 37.68 19.05 2.04
N PHE A 483 36.45 19.44 2.43
CA PHE A 483 35.61 20.49 1.79
C PHE A 483 34.29 20.70 2.54
#